data_AF-A0A317HC58-F1
#
_entry.id   AF-A0A317HC58-F1
#
_cell.length_a   1.000
_cell.length_b   1.000
_cell.length_c   1.000
_cell.angle_alpha   90.00
_cell.angle_beta   90.00
_cell.angle_gamma   90.00
#
_symmetry.space_group_name_H-M   'P 1'
#
loop_
_entity.id
_entity.type
_entity.pdbx_description
1 polymer ?
#
loop_
_entity_poly.entity_id
_entity_poly.type
_entity_poly.pdbx_seq_one_letter_code
_entity_poly.pdbx_strand_id
1 'polypeptide(L)'
;MQVNTTFRIMLALILVLLLFGESVAIAEDVPGMKTVIPGDKQWQKGNKAMPYGMRVMYLYGDPSQPGPYIYRIRVPTAYRIPPHTYSDDRVVTILKGIWWTGIGDRYDPFKMDEYGPGTFYITTAGTHHFDFARTEVILQVMGFGPVQTPIEYLNPDDDPRN
;
A
#
# COMPACT_ATOMS: atom_id res chain seq x y z
N MET A 1 -12.47 -16.19 -58.52
CA MET A 1 -13.05 -15.33 -57.47
C MET A 1 -11.93 -14.69 -56.69
N GLN A 2 -11.65 -13.41 -56.94
CA GLN A 2 -10.56 -12.67 -56.29
C GLN A 2 -11.14 -12.03 -55.04
N VAL A 3 -10.81 -12.55 -53.86
CA VAL A 3 -11.32 -12.01 -52.59
C VAL A 3 -10.69 -10.63 -52.39
N ASN A 4 -11.53 -9.60 -52.33
CA ASN A 4 -11.13 -8.20 -52.36
C ASN A 4 -10.27 -7.85 -51.14
N THR A 5 -9.14 -7.16 -51.34
CA THR A 5 -8.14 -6.86 -50.29
C THR A 5 -8.77 -6.09 -49.12
N THR A 6 -9.77 -5.25 -49.41
CA THR A 6 -10.55 -4.51 -48.41
C THR A 6 -11.31 -5.43 -47.44
N PHE A 7 -11.81 -6.57 -47.93
CA PHE A 7 -12.49 -7.57 -47.11
C PHE A 7 -11.53 -8.29 -46.15
N ARG A 8 -10.29 -8.53 -46.59
CA ARG A 8 -9.23 -9.12 -45.76
C ARG A 8 -8.77 -8.18 -44.63
N ILE A 9 -8.68 -6.88 -44.91
CA ILE A 9 -8.29 -5.86 -43.92
C ILE A 9 -9.39 -5.68 -42.87
N MET A 10 -10.66 -5.65 -43.29
CA MET A 10 -11.79 -5.60 -42.35
C MET A 10 -11.85 -6.83 -41.43
N LEU A 11 -11.65 -8.04 -41.98
CA LEU A 11 -11.64 -9.26 -41.17
C LEU A 11 -10.49 -9.25 -40.14
N ALA A 12 -9.30 -8.78 -40.54
CA ALA A 12 -8.15 -8.68 -39.65
C ALA A 12 -8.38 -7.69 -38.50
N LEU A 13 -9.02 -6.54 -38.76
CA LEU A 13 -9.36 -5.56 -37.72
C LEU A 13 -10.39 -6.09 -36.71
N ILE A 14 -11.40 -6.84 -37.18
CA ILE A 14 -12.39 -7.48 -36.30
C ILE A 14 -11.73 -8.56 -35.44
N LEU A 15 -10.79 -9.34 -35.99
CA LEU A 15 -10.04 -10.34 -35.23
C LEU A 15 -9.14 -9.71 -34.14
N VAL A 16 -8.51 -8.56 -34.42
CA VAL A 16 -7.68 -7.84 -33.44
C VAL A 16 -8.54 -7.27 -32.30
N LEU A 17 -9.75 -6.77 -32.58
CA LEU A 17 -10.68 -6.30 -31.54
C LEU A 17 -11.20 -7.44 -30.63
N LEU A 18 -11.34 -8.66 -31.16
CA LEU A 18 -11.76 -9.83 -30.38
C LEU A 18 -10.64 -10.38 -29.47
N LEU A 19 -9.37 -10.07 -29.76
CA LEU A 19 -8.21 -10.49 -28.95
C LEU A 19 -7.98 -9.63 -27.70
N PHE A 20 -8.67 -8.49 -27.56
CA PHE A 20 -8.59 -7.61 -26.37
C PHE A 20 -9.83 -7.64 -25.48
N GLY A 21 -10.77 -8.57 -25.73
CA GLY A 21 -11.89 -8.83 -24.85
C GLY A 21 -11.46 -9.59 -23.60
N GLU A 22 -10.60 -9.00 -22.77
CA GLU A 22 -10.37 -9.57 -21.44
C GLU A 22 -11.65 -9.35 -20.61
N SER A 23 -12.36 -10.45 -20.36
CA SER A 23 -13.43 -10.47 -19.37
C SER A 23 -12.81 -10.15 -18.02
N VAL A 24 -13.02 -8.93 -17.51
CA VAL A 24 -12.74 -8.63 -16.11
C VAL A 24 -13.72 -9.45 -15.29
N ALA A 25 -13.27 -10.61 -14.81
CA ALA A 25 -14.03 -11.39 -13.85
C ALA A 25 -14.12 -10.58 -12.55
N ILE A 26 -15.27 -9.96 -12.32
CA ILE A 26 -15.61 -9.42 -11.00
C ILE A 26 -15.83 -10.64 -10.10
N ALA A 27 -14.97 -10.84 -9.11
CA ALA A 27 -15.21 -11.89 -8.12
C ALA A 27 -16.53 -11.58 -7.38
N GLU A 28 -17.49 -12.49 -7.44
CA GLU A 28 -18.71 -12.43 -6.64
C GLU A 28 -18.39 -12.70 -5.16
N ASP A 29 -19.22 -12.17 -4.25
CA ASP A 29 -19.10 -12.48 -2.83
C ASP A 29 -19.36 -13.97 -2.59
N VAL A 30 -18.33 -14.70 -2.16
CA VAL A 30 -18.43 -16.13 -1.84
C VAL A 30 -18.83 -16.30 -0.38
N PRO A 31 -19.93 -17.02 -0.07
CA PRO A 31 -20.35 -17.26 1.31
C PRO A 31 -19.24 -17.88 2.16
N GLY A 32 -19.01 -17.30 3.35
CA GLY A 32 -17.95 -17.74 4.27
C GLY A 32 -16.56 -17.17 3.98
N MET A 33 -16.38 -16.43 2.89
CA MET A 33 -15.12 -15.74 2.58
C MET A 33 -15.27 -14.24 2.87
N LYS A 34 -14.23 -13.64 3.48
CA LYS A 34 -14.09 -12.19 3.49
C LYS A 34 -13.22 -11.77 2.32
N THR A 35 -13.85 -11.12 1.35
CA THR A 35 -13.17 -10.65 0.14
C THR A 35 -13.08 -9.12 0.17
N VAL A 36 -11.90 -8.59 -0.15
CA VAL A 36 -11.73 -7.18 -0.47
C VAL A 36 -11.07 -7.10 -1.83
N ILE A 37 -11.84 -6.66 -2.83
CA ILE A 37 -11.32 -6.38 -4.17
C ILE A 37 -10.77 -4.95 -4.17
N PRO A 38 -9.46 -4.76 -4.38
CA PRO A 38 -8.87 -3.42 -4.37
C PRO A 38 -9.46 -2.56 -5.49
N GLY A 39 -10.02 -1.41 -5.12
CA GLY A 39 -10.56 -0.40 -6.04
C GLY A 39 -10.49 0.99 -5.42
N ASP A 40 -10.80 2.02 -6.21
CA ASP A 40 -10.65 3.42 -5.78
C ASP A 40 -11.59 3.78 -4.61
N LYS A 41 -12.76 3.16 -4.52
CA LYS A 41 -13.77 3.46 -3.48
C LYS A 41 -13.36 2.99 -2.08
N GLN A 42 -12.43 2.05 -1.99
CA GLN A 42 -11.99 1.42 -0.76
C GLN A 42 -10.85 2.21 -0.10
N TRP A 43 -10.19 3.09 -0.84
CA TRP A 43 -9.15 3.98 -0.32
C TRP A 43 -9.76 5.16 0.43
N GLN A 44 -9.52 5.20 1.73
CA GLN A 44 -9.93 6.29 2.62
C GLN A 44 -8.76 7.24 2.86
N LYS A 45 -9.05 8.46 3.33
CA LYS A 45 -8.01 9.38 3.81
C LYS A 45 -7.27 8.72 4.96
N GLY A 46 -5.94 8.83 4.97
CA GLY A 46 -5.12 8.37 6.08
C GLY A 46 -5.50 9.02 7.43
N ASN A 47 -5.07 8.40 8.52
CA ASN A 47 -5.27 8.97 9.86
C ASN A 47 -4.61 10.37 9.98
N LYS A 48 -5.03 11.17 10.96
CA LYS A 48 -4.47 12.52 11.17
C LYS A 48 -3.02 12.52 11.67
N ALA A 49 -2.51 11.38 12.15
CA ALA A 49 -1.14 11.25 12.61
C ALA A 49 -0.15 11.01 11.46
N MET A 50 -0.61 10.78 10.23
CA MET A 50 0.24 10.59 9.08
C MET A 50 0.37 11.88 8.27
N PRO A 51 1.53 12.14 7.64
CA PRO A 51 1.70 13.27 6.73
C PRO A 51 0.62 13.32 5.65
N TYR A 52 0.35 14.52 5.14
CA TYR A 52 -0.68 14.70 4.12
C TYR A 52 -0.40 13.89 2.85
N GLY A 53 -1.44 13.25 2.31
CA GLY A 53 -1.37 12.52 1.04
C GLY A 53 -1.49 11.00 1.16
N MET A 54 -1.33 10.42 2.35
CA MET A 54 -1.57 9.00 2.55
C MET A 54 -3.05 8.63 2.34
N ARG A 55 -3.27 7.48 1.71
CA ARG A 55 -4.54 6.76 1.66
C ARG A 55 -4.41 5.41 2.36
N VAL A 56 -5.50 4.94 2.97
CA VAL A 56 -5.55 3.64 3.67
C VAL A 56 -6.73 2.81 3.17
N MET A 57 -6.55 1.49 3.07
CA MET A 57 -7.60 0.52 2.74
C MET A 57 -7.54 -0.59 3.78
N TYR A 58 -8.57 -0.71 4.62
CA TYR A 58 -8.67 -1.80 5.59
C TYR A 58 -9.14 -3.08 4.91
N LEU A 59 -8.44 -4.20 5.17
CA LEU A 59 -8.71 -5.50 4.55
C LEU A 59 -9.36 -6.46 5.54
N TYR A 60 -8.90 -6.47 6.80
CA TYR A 60 -9.42 -7.34 7.84
C TYR A 60 -9.15 -6.75 9.22
N GLY A 61 -10.07 -6.96 10.16
CA GLY A 61 -9.92 -6.56 11.56
C GLY A 61 -9.85 -5.05 11.75
N ASP A 62 -9.56 -4.65 12.99
CA ASP A 62 -9.39 -3.26 13.41
C ASP A 62 -8.18 -3.21 14.36
N PRO A 63 -7.14 -2.40 14.09
CA PRO A 63 -6.01 -2.26 14.99
C PRO A 63 -6.39 -1.77 16.39
N SER A 64 -7.54 -1.11 16.59
CA SER A 64 -7.99 -0.68 17.91
C SER A 64 -8.64 -1.80 18.74
N GLN A 65 -8.87 -2.98 18.16
CA GLN A 65 -9.58 -4.08 18.79
C GLN A 65 -8.64 -5.28 19.01
N PRO A 66 -8.92 -6.17 19.97
CA PRO A 66 -8.20 -7.43 20.09
C PRO A 66 -8.35 -8.29 18.82
N GLY A 67 -7.24 -8.74 18.26
CA GLY A 67 -7.23 -9.61 17.08
C GLY A 67 -6.27 -9.16 15.98
N PRO A 68 -6.12 -9.97 14.91
CA PRO A 68 -5.30 -9.60 13.79
C PRO A 68 -5.95 -8.47 12.99
N TYR A 69 -5.14 -7.52 12.54
CA TYR A 69 -5.53 -6.49 11.59
C TYR A 69 -4.68 -6.58 10.33
N ILE A 70 -5.27 -6.22 9.20
CA ILE A 70 -4.59 -6.13 7.91
C ILE A 70 -5.13 -4.91 7.18
N TYR A 71 -4.24 -4.05 6.72
CA TYR A 71 -4.57 -2.92 5.87
C TYR A 71 -3.51 -2.71 4.81
N ARG A 72 -3.84 -1.89 3.80
CA ARG A 72 -2.88 -1.35 2.85
C ARG A 72 -2.80 0.15 3.00
N ILE A 73 -1.60 0.69 2.83
CA ILE A 73 -1.41 2.13 2.65
C ILE A 73 -0.91 2.41 1.25
N ARG A 74 -1.34 3.54 0.69
CA ARG A 74 -0.84 4.11 -0.55
C ARG A 74 -0.33 5.51 -0.25
N VAL A 75 0.93 5.76 -0.59
CA VAL A 75 1.59 7.04 -0.37
C VAL A 75 2.14 7.59 -1.69
N PRO A 76 2.09 8.91 -1.90
CA PRO A 76 2.61 9.53 -3.11
C PRO A 76 4.13 9.45 -3.20
N THR A 77 4.68 9.77 -4.36
CA THR A 77 6.13 9.97 -4.53
C THR A 77 6.63 11.09 -3.62
N ALA A 78 7.87 10.95 -3.13
CA ALA A 78 8.53 11.86 -2.20
C ALA A 78 7.80 12.00 -0.85
N TYR A 79 6.99 11.01 -0.48
CA TYR A 79 6.34 10.97 0.82
C TYR A 79 7.35 10.58 1.90
N ARG A 80 7.53 11.44 2.91
CA ARG A 80 8.47 11.25 4.00
C ARG A 80 7.72 11.04 5.31
N ILE A 81 8.11 10.04 6.09
CA ILE A 81 7.68 9.87 7.48
C ILE A 81 8.89 10.20 8.37
N PRO A 82 8.82 11.27 9.17
CA PRO A 82 9.88 11.60 10.13
C PRO A 82 10.17 10.48 11.14
N PRO A 83 11.26 10.57 11.90
CA PRO A 83 11.60 9.58 12.93
C PRO A 83 10.44 9.31 13.88
N HIS A 84 10.03 8.06 13.96
CA HIS A 84 8.88 7.60 14.72
C HIS A 84 9.07 6.18 15.24
N THR A 85 8.14 5.75 16.08
CA THR A 85 8.07 4.41 16.64
C THR A 85 6.62 3.90 16.71
N TYR A 86 6.48 2.58 16.84
CA TYR A 86 5.22 1.88 16.97
C TYR A 86 5.17 1.10 18.29
N SER A 87 4.00 1.03 18.94
CA SER A 87 3.82 0.22 20.15
C SER A 87 3.72 -1.28 19.88
N ASP A 88 3.56 -1.67 18.61
CA ASP A 88 3.39 -3.04 18.14
C ASP A 88 4.35 -3.38 17.00
N ASP A 89 4.56 -4.67 16.77
CA ASP A 89 5.29 -5.14 15.59
C ASP A 89 4.48 -4.83 14.33
N ARG A 90 5.13 -4.22 13.33
CA ARG A 90 4.55 -4.01 12.00
C ARG A 90 5.14 -5.03 11.04
N VAL A 91 4.30 -5.95 10.59
CA VAL A 91 4.66 -6.91 9.55
C VAL A 91 4.30 -6.31 8.20
N VAL A 92 5.30 -6.05 7.36
CA VAL A 92 5.17 -5.25 6.15
C VAL A 92 5.54 -6.05 4.92
N THR A 93 4.76 -5.89 3.85
CA THR A 93 5.11 -6.33 2.51
C THR A 93 4.90 -5.18 1.53
N ILE A 94 5.90 -4.91 0.70
CA ILE A 94 5.78 -3.90 -0.36
C ILE A 94 5.10 -4.52 -1.56
N LEU A 95 3.96 -3.96 -1.96
CA LEU A 95 3.18 -4.44 -3.11
C LEU A 95 3.49 -3.65 -4.39
N LYS A 96 3.88 -2.39 -4.25
CA LYS A 96 4.21 -1.49 -5.37
C LYS A 96 5.23 -0.45 -4.94
N GLY A 97 6.11 -0.07 -5.86
CA GLY A 97 6.99 1.09 -5.72
C GLY A 97 8.31 0.79 -5.04
N ILE A 98 9.05 1.87 -4.72
CA ILE A 98 10.33 1.83 -4.05
C ILE A 98 10.19 2.55 -2.70
N TRP A 99 10.32 1.77 -1.62
CA TRP A 99 10.20 2.22 -0.24
C TRP A 99 11.56 2.19 0.43
N TRP A 100 11.95 3.28 1.07
CA TRP A 100 13.20 3.37 1.81
C TRP A 100 12.90 3.45 3.30
N THR A 101 13.64 2.68 4.09
CA THR A 101 13.53 2.67 5.56
C THR A 101 14.91 2.78 6.18
N GLY A 102 15.07 3.64 7.18
CA GLY A 102 16.28 3.74 7.99
C GLY A 102 15.98 3.60 9.48
N ILE A 103 16.93 3.06 10.24
CA ILE A 103 16.85 2.96 11.70
C ILE A 103 17.57 4.13 12.35
N GLY A 104 16.95 4.75 13.35
CA GLY A 104 17.58 5.75 14.20
C GLY A 104 16.67 6.90 14.62
N ASP A 105 17.20 7.71 15.53
CA ASP A 105 16.44 8.78 16.20
C ASP A 105 16.33 10.07 15.40
N ARG A 106 17.08 10.18 14.30
CA ARG A 106 17.13 11.35 13.43
C ARG A 106 17.05 10.90 11.99
N TYR A 107 16.34 11.68 11.18
CA TYR A 107 16.24 11.42 9.76
C TYR A 107 17.61 11.58 9.10
N ASP A 108 18.07 10.53 8.44
CA ASP A 108 19.34 10.49 7.73
C ASP A 108 19.15 9.75 6.39
N PRO A 109 19.05 10.45 5.26
CA PRO A 109 18.79 9.82 3.96
C PRO A 109 19.94 8.91 3.49
N PHE A 110 21.12 8.98 4.13
CA PHE A 110 22.26 8.12 3.82
C PHE A 110 22.27 6.82 4.63
N LYS A 111 21.33 6.64 5.57
CA LYS A 111 21.19 5.45 6.42
C LYS A 111 19.87 4.72 6.16
N MET A 112 19.44 4.72 4.91
CA MET A 112 18.21 4.04 4.48
C MET A 112 18.55 2.86 3.58
N ASP A 113 17.87 1.75 3.80
CA ASP A 113 17.85 0.63 2.87
C ASP A 113 16.72 0.81 1.85
N GLU A 114 16.98 0.43 0.61
CA GLU A 114 15.99 0.43 -0.47
C GLU A 114 15.26 -0.91 -0.55
N TYR A 115 13.93 -0.87 -0.53
CA TYR A 115 13.06 -2.02 -0.63
C TYR A 115 12.08 -1.89 -1.80
N GLY A 116 12.01 -2.93 -2.64
CA GLY A 116 11.15 -3.00 -3.81
C GLY A 116 9.94 -3.91 -3.63
N PRO A 117 9.11 -4.10 -4.68
CA PRO A 117 7.96 -4.99 -4.62
C PRO A 117 8.33 -6.43 -4.27
N GLY A 118 7.54 -7.06 -3.41
CA GLY A 118 7.78 -8.42 -2.90
C GLY A 118 8.68 -8.47 -1.66
N THR A 119 9.39 -7.38 -1.32
CA THR A 119 10.16 -7.31 -0.09
C THR A 119 9.24 -7.40 1.12
N PHE A 120 9.63 -8.27 2.06
CA PHE A 120 9.00 -8.47 3.35
C PHE A 120 9.97 -8.05 4.45
N TYR A 121 9.48 -7.34 5.45
CA TYR A 121 10.23 -7.04 6.66
C TYR A 121 9.31 -6.86 7.86
N ILE A 122 9.88 -6.89 9.06
CA ILE A 122 9.18 -6.60 10.30
C ILE A 122 9.87 -5.40 10.95
N THR A 123 9.12 -4.36 11.25
CA THR A 123 9.56 -3.33 12.20
C THR A 123 9.12 -3.78 13.59
N THR A 124 10.06 -4.16 14.44
CA THR A 124 9.77 -4.59 15.81
C THR A 124 9.27 -3.44 16.67
N ALA A 125 8.37 -3.71 17.63
CA ALA A 125 7.82 -2.72 18.55
C ALA A 125 8.94 -1.92 19.25
N GLY A 126 8.72 -0.62 19.42
CA GLY A 126 9.69 0.30 20.02
C GLY A 126 10.87 0.69 19.12
N THR A 127 10.96 0.16 17.90
CA THR A 127 12.06 0.48 16.99
C THR A 127 11.91 1.88 16.40
N HIS A 128 12.88 2.75 16.69
CA HIS A 128 12.95 4.08 16.09
C HIS A 128 13.41 3.98 14.64
N HIS A 129 12.60 4.48 13.73
CA HIS A 129 12.86 4.42 12.31
C HIS A 129 12.23 5.59 11.58
N PHE A 130 12.60 5.75 10.32
CA PHE A 130 12.09 6.79 9.44
C PHE A 130 11.99 6.24 8.02
N ASP A 131 11.08 6.80 7.23
CA ASP A 131 10.77 6.25 5.93
C ASP A 131 10.64 7.31 4.83
N PHE A 132 10.83 6.85 3.60
CA PHE A 132 10.71 7.66 2.41
C PHE A 132 10.22 6.85 1.20
N ALA A 133 9.18 7.34 0.55
CA ALA A 133 8.67 6.79 -0.70
C ALA A 133 9.41 7.43 -1.89
N ARG A 134 10.34 6.71 -2.50
CA ARG A 134 11.06 7.19 -3.68
C ARG A 134 10.16 7.27 -4.92
N THR A 135 9.14 6.43 -4.99
CA THR A 135 8.04 6.48 -5.98
C THR A 135 6.69 6.52 -5.26
N GLU A 136 5.57 6.49 -5.99
CA GLU A 136 4.32 6.05 -5.36
C GLU A 136 4.50 4.63 -4.84
N VAL A 137 4.09 4.37 -3.59
CA VAL A 137 4.25 3.09 -2.92
C VAL A 137 2.91 2.57 -2.41
N ILE A 138 2.71 1.25 -2.51
CA ILE A 138 1.65 0.54 -1.80
C ILE A 138 2.29 -0.49 -0.87
N LEU A 139 2.01 -0.37 0.43
CA LEU A 139 2.41 -1.36 1.44
C LEU A 139 1.18 -2.14 1.90
N GLN A 140 1.35 -3.42 2.19
CA GLN A 140 0.45 -4.18 3.04
C GLN A 140 1.07 -4.26 4.44
N VAL A 141 0.29 -3.89 5.45
CA VAL A 141 0.69 -3.90 6.85
C VAL A 141 -0.26 -4.80 7.61
N MET A 142 0.30 -5.65 8.46
CA MET A 142 -0.44 -6.51 9.36
C MET A 142 0.20 -6.53 10.74
N GLY A 143 -0.60 -6.89 11.73
CA GLY A 143 -0.17 -7.02 13.12
C GLY A 143 -1.34 -7.48 13.99
N PHE A 144 -1.22 -7.31 15.30
CA PHE A 144 -2.22 -7.74 16.27
C PHE A 144 -2.57 -6.61 17.22
N GLY A 145 -3.86 -6.28 17.33
CA GLY A 145 -4.36 -5.26 18.22
C GLY A 145 -4.65 -5.77 19.64
N PRO A 146 -4.94 -4.87 20.59
CA PRO A 146 -5.13 -3.44 20.37
C PRO A 146 -3.82 -2.66 20.29
N VAL A 147 -3.71 -1.80 19.29
CA VAL A 147 -2.60 -0.85 19.10
C VAL A 147 -2.98 0.45 19.79
N GLN A 148 -2.37 0.68 20.96
CA GLN A 148 -2.67 1.86 21.80
C GLN A 148 -2.13 3.14 21.17
N THR A 149 -0.90 3.10 20.65
CA THR A 149 -0.24 4.23 20.00
C THR A 149 0.14 3.84 18.57
N PRO A 150 -0.72 4.12 17.58
CA PRO A 150 -0.48 3.69 16.20
C PRO A 150 0.75 4.30 15.56
N ILE A 151 1.23 5.44 16.06
CA ILE A 151 2.49 6.09 15.69
C ILE A 151 2.83 7.14 16.74
N GLU A 152 4.09 7.18 17.15
CA GLU A 152 4.67 8.20 18.03
C GLU A 152 5.89 8.82 17.35
N TYR A 153 5.87 10.13 17.14
CA TYR A 153 7.00 10.86 16.58
C TYR A 153 7.99 11.21 17.69
N LEU A 154 9.28 11.06 17.40
CA LEU A 154 10.34 11.37 18.35
C LEU A 154 10.47 12.89 18.60
N ASN A 155 10.18 13.68 17.57
CA ASN A 155 10.11 15.13 17.67
C ASN A 155 8.64 15.56 17.60
N PRO A 156 8.10 16.26 18.62
CA PRO A 156 6.73 16.76 18.59
C PRO A 156 6.41 17.65 17.40
N ASP A 157 7.38 18.44 16.90
CA ASP A 157 7.15 19.33 15.75
C ASP A 157 6.93 18.58 14.44
N ASP A 158 7.31 17.29 14.39
CA ASP A 158 7.09 16.43 13.22
C ASP A 158 5.70 15.78 13.22
N ASP A 159 4.93 15.91 14.30
CA ASP A 159 3.61 15.29 14.44
C ASP A 159 2.50 16.11 13.76
N PRO A 160 1.85 15.60 12.69
CA PRO A 160 0.79 16.32 11.99
C PRO A 160 -0.49 16.54 12.83
N ARG A 161 -0.56 16.01 14.05
CA ARG A 161 -1.66 16.25 15.00
C ARG A 161 -1.53 17.58 15.74
N ASN A 162 -0.36 18.19 15.75
CA ASN A 162 -0.07 19.44 16.45
C ASN A 162 -0.45 20.68 15.65
#